data_AF-A0A9N8KN13-F1
#
_entry.id   AF-A0A9N8KN13-F1
#
_cell.length_a   1.000
_cell.length_b   1.000
_cell.length_c   1.000
_cell.angle_alpha   90.00
_cell.angle_beta   90.00
_cell.angle_gamma   90.00
#
_symmetry.space_group_name_H-M   'P 1'
#
loop_
_entity.id
_entity.type
_entity.pdbx_description
1 polymer ?
#
loop_
_entity_poly.entity_id
_entity_poly.type
_entity_poly.pdbx_seq_one_letter_code
_entity_poly.pdbx_strand_id
1 'polypeptide(L)'
;MLDGCVNKSLAACVRSSSWLRPLEVGPWWGCLPLSSFSSRQYTPLHFLTSQHRHSFLLIGNSAFPFDHLWKHAQSIVGIRSSLLSSHSIVRFFSLSNIKHTTKHDPEAPKKPWAKQLAARNARYRNDAAYRDEVLARNRTYRAEQSDRFKQCVSKSTKRRRQEDAAWCEQRRKYSLAMYKEKYTKDPTYCLRRRLQRWVAHHLDFMSSLPWKTHRPLYYPEKVRHFCQGCNGERLDGLRSGWVRLDQDTYDCPSCYVQDNDAAMPKGYEAITTWKDLIARNKELTGLAAKGQSRP
;
A
#
# COMPACT_ATOMS: atom_id res chain seq x y z
N MET A 1 -40.69 -50.21 41.05
CA MET A 1 -40.24 -48.80 41.03
C MET A 1 -39.34 -48.63 39.82
N LEU A 2 -39.68 -47.64 38.99
CA LEU A 2 -39.03 -47.20 37.74
C LEU A 2 -39.30 -48.04 36.48
N ASP A 3 -40.53 -47.91 35.96
CA ASP A 3 -40.85 -48.02 34.54
C ASP A 3 -41.44 -46.68 34.07
N GLY A 4 -41.02 -46.19 32.91
CA GLY A 4 -41.41 -44.88 32.38
C GLY A 4 -41.13 -44.73 30.88
N CYS A 5 -42.06 -45.28 30.10
CA CYS A 5 -42.41 -45.02 28.70
C CYS A 5 -42.03 -43.61 28.17
N VAL A 6 -41.35 -43.46 27.02
CA VAL A 6 -41.80 -43.60 25.61
C VAL A 6 -42.41 -42.32 24.98
N ASN A 7 -41.79 -41.94 23.84
CA ASN A 7 -42.30 -41.29 22.62
C ASN A 7 -42.33 -39.75 22.41
N LYS A 8 -41.54 -39.37 21.39
CA LYS A 8 -41.90 -38.67 20.12
C LYS A 8 -42.51 -37.27 20.17
N SER A 9 -41.79 -36.31 19.56
CA SER A 9 -42.32 -35.59 18.39
C SER A 9 -41.21 -34.89 17.59
N LEU A 10 -41.07 -35.34 16.34
CA LEU A 10 -40.60 -34.57 15.19
C LEU A 10 -41.67 -33.52 14.83
N ALA A 11 -41.30 -32.29 14.52
CA ALA A 11 -41.85 -31.58 13.36
C ALA A 11 -41.19 -30.21 13.15
N ALA A 12 -40.93 -29.97 11.87
CA ALA A 12 -40.46 -28.77 11.22
C ALA A 12 -41.27 -27.48 11.56
N CYS A 13 -40.58 -26.34 11.48
CA CYS A 13 -41.22 -25.10 11.07
C CYS A 13 -40.34 -24.37 10.05
N VAL A 14 -40.64 -24.63 8.77
CA VAL A 14 -40.36 -23.75 7.65
C VAL A 14 -41.36 -22.60 7.72
N ARG A 15 -40.90 -21.36 7.84
CA ARG A 15 -41.68 -20.17 7.44
C ARG A 15 -40.79 -19.18 6.68
N SER A 16 -41.00 -19.19 5.37
CA SER A 16 -40.90 -18.06 4.46
C SER A 16 -41.67 -16.85 5.03
N SER A 17 -41.11 -15.64 4.92
CA SER A 17 -41.88 -14.44 4.56
C SER A 17 -40.95 -13.31 4.13
N SER A 18 -41.09 -13.00 2.84
CA SER A 18 -40.71 -11.79 2.13
C SER A 18 -40.98 -10.50 2.89
N TRP A 19 -40.00 -9.59 2.94
CA TRP A 19 -40.24 -8.14 2.87
C TRP A 19 -39.08 -7.47 2.13
N LEU A 20 -39.26 -7.31 0.82
CA LEU A 20 -38.65 -6.24 0.05
C LEU A 20 -39.53 -5.01 0.25
N ARG A 21 -38.99 -3.92 0.78
CA ARG A 21 -39.39 -2.56 0.36
C ARG A 21 -38.15 -1.66 0.25
N PRO A 22 -38.07 -0.87 -0.83
CA PRO A 22 -37.01 0.10 -1.08
C PRO A 22 -37.21 1.36 -0.23
N LEU A 23 -36.12 1.93 0.27
CA LEU A 23 -36.14 3.27 0.84
C LEU A 23 -36.05 4.29 -0.29
N GLU A 24 -37.17 4.97 -0.51
CA GLU A 24 -37.31 6.13 -1.37
C GLU A 24 -36.50 7.31 -0.83
N VAL A 25 -35.87 8.01 -1.76
CA VAL A 25 -35.11 9.23 -1.57
C VAL A 25 -36.10 10.40 -1.71
N GLY A 26 -36.28 11.19 -0.66
CA GLY A 26 -37.11 12.40 -0.68
C GLY A 26 -36.38 13.58 -0.04
N PRO A 27 -36.41 14.79 -0.65
CA PRO A 27 -35.56 15.91 -0.27
C PRO A 27 -36.18 16.74 0.86
N TRP A 28 -35.42 16.95 1.93
CA TRP A 28 -35.78 17.90 2.98
C TRP A 28 -35.06 19.23 2.72
N TRP A 29 -35.79 20.17 2.11
CA TRP A 29 -35.53 21.59 2.26
C TRP A 29 -36.23 22.05 3.54
N GLY A 30 -35.44 22.49 4.51
CA GLY A 30 -35.93 23.06 5.76
C GLY A 30 -35.10 24.29 6.10
N CYS A 31 -35.65 25.45 5.78
CA CYS A 31 -35.13 26.77 6.15
C CYS A 31 -34.89 26.86 7.65
N LEU A 32 -33.74 27.40 8.06
CA LEU A 32 -33.54 27.97 9.39
C LEU A 32 -33.12 29.44 9.26
N PRO A 33 -33.57 30.31 10.18
CA PRO A 33 -33.48 31.75 10.04
C PRO A 33 -32.12 32.30 10.51
N LEU A 34 -31.69 33.37 9.84
CA LEU A 34 -30.62 34.24 10.30
C LEU A 34 -31.01 34.91 11.63
N SER A 35 -30.16 34.80 12.64
CA SER A 35 -30.08 35.80 13.69
C SER A 35 -28.65 35.95 14.22
N SER A 36 -28.19 37.20 14.15
CA SER A 36 -27.26 37.87 15.10
C SER A 36 -25.89 37.23 15.33
N PHE A 37 -24.94 37.54 14.44
CA PHE A 37 -23.51 37.44 14.73
C PHE A 37 -23.08 38.72 15.49
N SER A 38 -22.79 38.56 16.78
CA SER A 38 -22.25 39.60 17.65
C SER A 38 -20.73 39.75 17.40
N SER A 39 -20.33 40.98 17.13
CA SER A 39 -18.97 41.44 16.89
C SER A 39 -18.13 41.37 18.16
N ARG A 40 -17.12 40.48 18.18
CA ARG A 40 -16.00 40.60 19.12
C ARG A 40 -14.84 41.32 18.45
N GLN A 41 -14.57 42.49 19.03
CA GLN A 41 -13.47 43.39 18.79
C GLN A 41 -12.14 42.68 19.05
N TYR A 42 -11.24 42.68 18.06
CA TYR A 42 -9.82 42.44 18.27
C TYR A 42 -9.12 43.80 18.28
N THR A 43 -8.47 44.12 19.40
CA THR A 43 -7.53 45.24 19.51
C THR A 43 -6.19 44.87 18.87
N PRO A 44 -5.50 45.82 18.22
CA PRO A 44 -4.22 45.58 17.55
C PRO A 44 -3.06 45.81 18.51
N LEU A 45 -2.04 44.95 18.43
CA LEU A 45 -0.75 45.17 19.08
C LEU A 45 0.28 45.60 18.01
N HIS A 46 0.99 46.65 18.38
CA HIS A 46 1.87 47.47 17.56
C HIS A 46 3.12 46.74 17.03
N PHE A 47 3.43 47.06 15.77
CA PHE A 47 4.74 47.44 15.23
C PHE A 47 6.01 47.03 16.00
N LEU A 48 6.85 46.22 15.37
CA LEU A 48 8.26 46.56 15.17
C LEU A 48 8.70 46.15 13.77
N THR A 49 9.18 47.15 13.03
CA THR A 49 9.74 47.11 11.69
C THR A 49 11.13 46.48 11.68
N SER A 50 11.42 45.65 10.68
CA SER A 50 12.79 45.52 10.17
C SER A 50 12.76 45.39 8.66
N GLN A 51 13.36 46.38 8.02
CA GLN A 51 13.51 46.53 6.58
C GLN A 51 14.61 45.60 6.07
N HIS A 52 14.31 44.79 5.05
CA HIS A 52 15.31 44.47 4.03
C HIS A 52 14.65 44.56 2.65
N ARG A 53 14.96 45.67 1.98
CA ARG A 53 14.82 45.86 0.54
C ARG A 53 15.84 44.97 -0.17
N HIS A 54 15.48 44.43 -1.34
CA HIS A 54 16.27 44.39 -2.59
C HIS A 54 15.43 43.56 -3.59
N SER A 55 14.67 44.23 -4.46
CA SER A 55 15.04 44.48 -5.86
C SER A 55 14.30 43.51 -6.80
N PHE A 56 13.08 43.91 -7.19
CA PHE A 56 12.39 43.36 -8.34
C PHE A 56 13.05 43.92 -9.62
N LEU A 57 13.70 43.06 -10.40
CA LEU A 57 14.00 43.35 -11.81
C LEU A 57 12.89 42.72 -12.65
N LEU A 58 12.01 43.58 -13.15
CA LEU A 58 11.11 43.29 -14.26
C LEU A 58 11.95 43.36 -15.54
N ILE A 59 12.06 42.23 -16.27
CA ILE A 59 12.53 42.23 -17.65
C ILE A 59 11.44 41.61 -18.53
N GLY A 60 10.72 42.51 -19.20
CA GLY A 60 10.44 42.50 -20.63
C GLY A 60 10.12 41.18 -21.34
N ASN A 61 8.86 41.09 -21.77
CA ASN A 61 8.39 40.34 -22.92
C ASN A 61 9.32 40.46 -24.13
N SER A 62 9.73 39.33 -24.71
CA SER A 62 9.80 39.19 -26.17
C SER A 62 9.75 37.71 -26.56
N ALA A 63 8.76 37.38 -27.36
CA ALA A 63 8.67 36.12 -28.09
C ALA A 63 9.55 36.23 -29.34
N PHE A 64 10.49 35.30 -29.51
CA PHE A 64 11.12 35.05 -30.81
C PHE A 64 11.26 33.54 -31.05
N PRO A 65 10.91 33.06 -32.25
CA PRO A 65 10.85 31.64 -32.57
C PRO A 65 12.24 31.03 -32.82
N PHE A 66 12.44 29.84 -32.25
CA PHE A 66 13.57 28.95 -32.49
C PHE A 66 13.40 28.29 -33.85
N ASP A 67 13.99 28.87 -34.89
CA ASP A 67 14.37 28.16 -36.09
C ASP A 67 15.62 28.83 -36.67
N HIS A 68 16.55 28.01 -37.18
CA HIS A 68 17.66 28.41 -38.05
C HIS A 68 19.07 28.59 -37.46
N LEU A 69 19.68 27.56 -36.83
CA LEU A 69 21.14 27.50 -36.61
C LEU A 69 21.71 26.05 -36.67
N TRP A 70 21.68 25.41 -37.84
CA TRP A 70 22.42 24.15 -38.13
C TRP A 70 23.27 24.19 -39.42
N LYS A 71 23.69 25.37 -39.91
CA LYS A 71 24.41 25.46 -41.19
C LYS A 71 25.68 26.31 -41.19
N HIS A 72 26.51 26.24 -40.15
CA HIS A 72 27.86 26.85 -40.19
C HIS A 72 28.89 26.07 -39.36
N ALA A 73 29.19 24.83 -39.76
CA ALA A 73 30.34 24.08 -39.25
C ALA A 73 31.03 23.25 -40.35
N GLN A 74 31.22 23.85 -41.53
CA GLN A 74 32.09 23.32 -42.58
C GLN A 74 32.78 24.46 -43.32
N SER A 75 33.96 24.87 -42.85
CA SER A 75 35.02 25.53 -43.63
C SER A 75 36.19 25.82 -42.68
N ILE A 76 37.44 25.72 -43.16
CA ILE A 76 38.72 25.95 -42.45
C ILE A 76 39.16 24.68 -41.67
N VAL A 77 40.14 23.84 -42.04
CA VAL A 77 41.40 23.98 -42.80
C VAL A 77 41.68 22.70 -43.57
N GLY A 78 42.15 22.83 -44.81
CA GLY A 78 42.74 21.75 -45.59
C GLY A 78 44.15 21.40 -45.13
N ILE A 79 44.42 20.10 -44.94
CA ILE A 79 45.77 19.54 -45.00
C ILE A 79 45.75 18.36 -45.98
N ARG A 80 46.75 18.40 -46.85
CA ARG A 80 46.95 17.59 -48.05
C ARG A 80 47.07 16.10 -47.77
N SER A 81 46.65 15.35 -48.77
CA SER A 81 46.93 13.94 -48.99
C SER A 81 48.44 13.65 -48.97
N SER A 82 48.81 12.45 -48.51
CA SER A 82 49.32 11.42 -49.42
C SER A 82 49.76 10.16 -48.68
N LEU A 83 49.58 9.03 -49.39
CA LEU A 83 50.23 7.72 -49.21
C LEU A 83 49.58 6.70 -48.24
N LEU A 84 48.74 5.86 -48.87
CA LEU A 84 48.92 4.40 -48.97
C LEU A 84 49.23 3.64 -47.67
N SER A 85 48.22 2.90 -47.16
CA SER A 85 48.38 1.47 -46.97
C SER A 85 47.02 0.81 -46.74
N SER A 86 46.67 0.00 -47.72
CA SER A 86 45.50 -0.83 -47.82
C SER A 86 45.62 -2.02 -46.86
N HIS A 87 44.92 -2.00 -45.73
CA HIS A 87 44.47 -3.24 -45.08
C HIS A 87 43.06 -3.05 -44.56
N SER A 88 42.10 -3.30 -45.45
CA SER A 88 40.71 -3.57 -45.11
C SER A 88 40.66 -4.79 -44.18
N ILE A 89 40.61 -4.56 -42.88
CA ILE A 89 40.10 -5.55 -41.93
C ILE A 89 38.60 -5.64 -42.20
N VAL A 90 38.26 -6.50 -43.17
CA VAL A 90 36.92 -7.04 -43.33
C VAL A 90 36.63 -7.81 -42.06
N ARG A 91 35.94 -7.15 -41.11
CA ARG A 91 35.26 -7.87 -40.03
C ARG A 91 34.16 -8.68 -40.70
N PHE A 92 34.46 -9.94 -40.99
CA PHE A 92 33.47 -10.98 -41.24
C PHE A 92 32.63 -11.13 -39.97
N PHE A 93 31.63 -10.26 -39.81
CA PHE A 93 30.45 -10.62 -39.05
C PHE A 93 29.78 -11.73 -39.85
N SER A 94 30.11 -12.97 -39.51
CA SER A 94 29.30 -14.13 -39.83
C SER A 94 27.93 -13.91 -39.19
N LEU A 95 27.09 -13.15 -39.90
CA LEU A 95 25.64 -13.17 -39.78
C LEU A 95 25.22 -14.58 -40.21
N SER A 96 25.33 -15.52 -39.27
CA SER A 96 24.57 -16.74 -39.35
C SER A 96 23.12 -16.32 -39.55
N ASN A 97 22.61 -16.70 -40.71
CA ASN A 97 21.22 -16.58 -41.12
C ASN A 97 20.32 -17.22 -40.05
N ILE A 98 20.02 -16.50 -38.97
CA ILE A 98 18.85 -16.77 -38.15
C ILE A 98 17.69 -16.23 -38.99
N LYS A 99 17.25 -17.06 -39.94
CA LYS A 99 15.97 -16.89 -40.61
C LYS A 99 14.93 -16.92 -39.49
N HIS A 100 14.47 -15.76 -39.04
CA HIS A 100 13.24 -15.64 -38.29
C HIS A 100 12.10 -16.00 -39.25
N THR A 101 11.88 -17.30 -39.44
CA THR A 101 10.70 -17.81 -40.13
C THR A 101 9.51 -17.65 -39.18
N THR A 102 8.95 -16.46 -39.10
CA THR A 102 7.60 -16.26 -38.59
C THR A 102 6.60 -16.66 -39.67
N LYS A 103 6.51 -17.97 -39.95
CA LYS A 103 5.25 -18.55 -40.42
C LYS A 103 4.52 -18.95 -39.15
N HIS A 104 3.43 -18.26 -38.88
CA HIS A 104 2.50 -18.58 -37.80
C HIS A 104 1.76 -19.87 -38.18
N ASP A 105 2.46 -21.00 -38.10
CA ASP A 105 1.87 -22.33 -38.28
C ASP A 105 1.10 -22.66 -36.98
N PRO A 106 -0.24 -22.71 -37.00
CA PRO A 106 -1.05 -23.02 -35.83
C PRO A 106 -0.88 -24.47 -35.35
N GLU A 107 -0.32 -25.35 -36.18
CA GLU A 107 -0.08 -26.78 -35.87
C GLU A 107 1.39 -27.11 -35.59
N ALA A 108 2.32 -26.17 -35.79
CA ALA A 108 3.72 -26.35 -35.43
C ALA A 108 3.80 -26.75 -33.94
N PRO A 109 4.35 -27.94 -33.63
CA PRO A 109 4.14 -28.57 -32.34
C PRO A 109 4.78 -27.72 -31.25
N LYS A 110 3.94 -27.14 -30.38
CA LYS A 110 4.28 -26.58 -29.05
C LYS A 110 4.98 -27.60 -28.12
N LYS A 111 5.42 -28.77 -28.61
CA LYS A 111 5.87 -29.92 -27.85
C LYS A 111 7.29 -29.80 -27.25
N PRO A 112 8.29 -29.13 -27.87
CA PRO A 112 9.64 -29.06 -27.31
C PRO A 112 9.69 -28.29 -25.98
N TRP A 113 8.99 -27.15 -25.89
CA TRP A 113 9.00 -26.32 -24.69
C TRP A 113 8.25 -26.98 -23.54
N ALA A 114 7.15 -27.70 -23.80
CA ALA A 114 6.36 -28.35 -22.77
C ALA A 114 7.16 -29.48 -22.10
N LYS A 115 7.88 -30.29 -22.89
CA LYS A 115 8.76 -31.34 -22.38
C LYS A 115 9.94 -30.76 -21.57
N GLN A 116 10.56 -29.68 -22.07
CA GLN A 116 11.61 -28.97 -21.35
C GLN A 116 11.12 -28.34 -20.04
N LEU A 117 9.92 -27.74 -20.05
CA LEU A 117 9.32 -27.17 -18.85
C LEU A 117 8.97 -28.27 -17.84
N ALA A 118 8.43 -29.40 -18.28
CA ALA A 118 8.14 -30.54 -17.41
C ALA A 118 9.42 -31.10 -16.77
N ALA A 119 10.48 -31.28 -17.54
CA ALA A 119 11.79 -31.70 -17.03
C ALA A 119 12.38 -30.69 -16.04
N ARG A 120 12.29 -29.38 -16.34
CA ARG A 120 12.73 -28.32 -15.45
C ARG A 120 11.93 -28.31 -14.14
N ASN A 121 10.61 -28.45 -14.22
CA ASN A 121 9.73 -28.51 -13.05
C ASN A 121 9.98 -29.76 -12.21
N ALA A 122 10.26 -30.91 -12.86
CA ALA A 122 10.63 -32.14 -12.17
C ALA A 122 11.96 -31.98 -11.41
N ARG A 123 12.98 -31.40 -12.05
CA ARG A 123 14.24 -31.05 -11.37
C ARG A 123 14.01 -30.10 -10.21
N TYR A 124 13.25 -29.04 -10.40
CA TYR A 124 12.94 -28.07 -9.34
C TYR A 124 12.23 -28.71 -8.13
N ARG A 125 11.39 -29.72 -8.35
CA ARG A 125 10.72 -30.46 -7.26
C ARG A 125 11.69 -31.41 -6.54
N ASN A 126 12.49 -32.15 -7.30
CA ASN A 126 13.26 -33.28 -6.79
C ASN A 126 14.68 -32.92 -6.32
N ASP A 127 15.25 -31.81 -6.80
CA ASP A 127 16.62 -31.37 -6.49
C ASP A 127 16.58 -30.07 -5.67
N ALA A 128 17.01 -30.16 -4.41
CA ALA A 128 17.08 -29.02 -3.50
C ALA A 128 18.14 -28.00 -3.91
N ALA A 129 19.32 -28.44 -4.34
CA ALA A 129 20.42 -27.56 -4.73
C ALA A 129 20.05 -26.74 -5.98
N TYR A 130 19.45 -27.39 -6.98
CA TYR A 130 18.94 -26.71 -8.18
C TYR A 130 17.86 -25.68 -7.83
N ARG A 131 16.95 -26.01 -6.91
CA ARG A 131 15.92 -25.08 -6.44
C ARG A 131 16.52 -23.86 -5.73
N ASP A 132 17.51 -24.06 -4.86
CA ASP A 132 18.18 -22.98 -4.16
C ASP A 132 18.97 -22.06 -5.11
N GLU A 133 19.63 -22.64 -6.12
CA GLU A 133 20.32 -21.89 -7.17
C GLU A 133 19.33 -21.02 -7.97
N VAL A 134 18.19 -21.60 -8.38
CA VAL A 134 17.14 -20.87 -9.09
C VAL A 134 16.55 -19.75 -8.22
N LEU A 135 16.35 -20.00 -6.92
CA LEU A 135 15.88 -18.98 -5.98
C LEU A 135 16.92 -17.87 -5.78
N ALA A 136 18.21 -18.20 -5.66
CA ALA A 136 19.30 -17.24 -5.56
C ALA A 136 19.37 -16.35 -6.82
N ARG A 137 19.32 -16.96 -8.01
CA ARG A 137 19.29 -16.24 -9.28
C ARG A 137 18.06 -15.34 -9.43
N ASN A 138 16.90 -15.79 -8.96
CA ASN A 138 15.69 -14.98 -8.93
C ASN A 138 15.80 -13.81 -7.94
N ARG A 139 16.51 -13.99 -6.81
CA ARG A 139 16.79 -12.90 -5.86
C ARG A 139 17.68 -11.84 -6.49
N THR A 140 18.80 -12.22 -7.11
CA THR A 140 19.70 -11.27 -7.79
C THR A 140 18.99 -10.55 -8.94
N TYR A 141 18.30 -11.29 -9.81
CA TYR A 141 17.52 -10.71 -10.90
C TYR A 141 16.48 -9.69 -10.42
N ARG A 142 15.76 -9.99 -9.32
CA ARG A 142 14.78 -9.05 -8.74
C ARG A 142 15.44 -7.83 -8.10
N ALA A 143 16.63 -7.97 -7.54
CA ALA A 143 17.39 -6.86 -6.97
C ALA A 143 17.91 -5.93 -8.07
N GLU A 144 18.47 -6.48 -9.16
CA GLU A 144 19.06 -5.74 -10.28
C GLU A 144 18.00 -5.06 -11.17
N GLN A 145 16.85 -5.72 -11.42
CA GLN A 145 15.81 -5.20 -12.33
C GLN A 145 14.68 -4.45 -11.60
N SER A 146 14.89 -4.09 -10.33
CA SER A 146 13.80 -3.94 -9.37
C SER A 146 12.72 -2.95 -9.84
N ASP A 147 13.08 -1.79 -10.40
CA ASP A 147 12.08 -0.78 -10.72
C ASP A 147 11.41 -0.99 -12.07
N ARG A 148 12.17 -1.35 -13.12
CA ARG A 148 11.59 -1.64 -14.43
C ARG A 148 10.69 -2.87 -14.37
N PHE A 149 11.11 -3.92 -13.67
CA PHE A 149 10.30 -5.13 -13.49
C PHE A 149 9.04 -4.83 -12.67
N LYS A 150 9.14 -4.10 -11.54
CA LYS A 150 7.98 -3.66 -10.76
C LYS A 150 6.99 -2.87 -11.63
N GLN A 151 7.48 -1.95 -12.46
CA GLN A 151 6.63 -1.17 -13.38
C GLN A 151 5.94 -2.06 -14.41
N CYS A 152 6.65 -3.00 -15.05
CA CYS A 152 6.06 -3.92 -16.02
C CYS A 152 4.99 -4.82 -15.40
N VAL A 153 5.25 -5.41 -14.23
CA VAL A 153 4.28 -6.25 -13.50
C VAL A 153 3.07 -5.42 -13.07
N SER A 154 3.28 -4.19 -12.60
CA SER A 154 2.21 -3.26 -12.23
C SER A 154 1.32 -2.94 -13.43
N LYS A 155 1.90 -2.56 -14.58
CA LYS A 155 1.18 -2.29 -15.83
C LYS A 155 0.39 -3.51 -16.32
N SER A 156 1.01 -4.69 -16.35
CA SER A 156 0.34 -5.93 -16.76
C SER A 156 -0.83 -6.29 -15.85
N THR A 157 -0.64 -6.16 -14.54
CA THR A 157 -1.70 -6.42 -13.54
C THR A 157 -2.83 -5.40 -13.66
N LYS A 158 -2.52 -4.12 -13.87
CA LYS A 158 -3.52 -3.05 -14.08
C LYS A 158 -4.34 -3.33 -15.33
N ARG A 159 -3.69 -3.70 -16.44
CA ARG A 159 -4.34 -4.06 -17.68
C ARG A 159 -5.31 -5.25 -17.52
N ARG A 160 -4.84 -6.34 -16.91
CA ARG A 160 -5.71 -7.51 -16.61
C ARG A 160 -6.92 -7.14 -15.74
N ARG A 161 -6.77 -6.23 -14.78
CA ARG A 161 -7.90 -5.77 -13.97
C ARG A 161 -8.99 -5.07 -14.80
N GLN A 162 -8.59 -4.38 -15.87
CA GLN A 162 -9.49 -3.62 -16.73
C GLN A 162 -10.13 -4.49 -17.82
N GLU A 163 -9.38 -5.44 -18.38
CA GLU A 163 -9.80 -6.25 -19.52
C GLU A 163 -10.49 -7.57 -19.13
N ASP A 164 -10.13 -8.17 -17.98
CA ASP A 164 -10.54 -9.54 -17.63
C ASP A 164 -11.37 -9.58 -16.34
N ALA A 165 -12.69 -9.50 -16.52
CA ALA A 165 -13.66 -9.56 -15.42
C ALA A 165 -13.62 -10.91 -14.68
N ALA A 166 -13.41 -12.02 -15.40
CA ALA A 166 -13.35 -13.36 -14.81
C ALA A 166 -12.13 -13.51 -13.89
N TRP A 167 -10.97 -13.01 -14.31
CA TRP A 167 -9.77 -12.96 -13.48
C TRP A 167 -9.97 -12.10 -12.23
N CYS A 168 -10.65 -10.95 -12.36
CA CYS A 168 -11.01 -10.09 -11.23
C CYS A 168 -11.90 -10.81 -10.22
N GLU A 169 -12.94 -11.50 -10.68
CA GLU A 169 -13.84 -12.27 -9.82
C GLU A 169 -13.11 -13.42 -9.13
N GLN A 170 -12.32 -14.20 -9.86
CA GLN A 170 -11.54 -15.30 -9.30
C GLN A 170 -10.56 -14.78 -8.23
N ARG A 171 -9.88 -13.66 -8.50
CA ARG A 171 -8.96 -13.04 -7.54
C ARG A 171 -9.70 -12.49 -6.31
N ARG A 172 -10.92 -11.97 -6.48
CA ARG A 172 -11.78 -11.57 -5.37
C ARG A 172 -12.17 -12.77 -4.50
N LYS A 173 -12.62 -13.89 -5.11
CA LYS A 173 -12.94 -15.14 -4.40
C LYS A 173 -11.74 -15.66 -3.61
N TYR A 174 -10.57 -15.75 -4.26
CA TYR A 174 -9.33 -16.15 -3.60
C TYR A 174 -8.96 -15.22 -2.43
N SER A 175 -9.03 -13.91 -2.64
CA SER A 175 -8.71 -12.93 -1.59
C SER A 175 -9.67 -13.03 -0.42
N LEU A 176 -10.97 -13.20 -0.66
CA LEU A 176 -11.98 -13.40 0.39
C LEU A 176 -11.72 -14.67 1.20
N ALA A 177 -11.40 -15.79 0.55
CA ALA A 177 -11.04 -17.04 1.22
C ALA A 177 -9.79 -16.86 2.11
N MET A 178 -8.74 -16.26 1.57
CA MET A 178 -7.52 -15.91 2.29
C MET A 178 -7.78 -15.00 3.50
N TYR A 179 -8.62 -13.97 3.33
CA TYR A 179 -8.99 -13.09 4.44
C TYR A 179 -9.78 -13.83 5.50
N LYS A 180 -10.78 -14.64 5.10
CA LYS A 180 -11.58 -15.45 6.03
C LYS A 180 -10.67 -16.33 6.88
N GLU A 181 -9.74 -17.05 6.24
CA GLU A 181 -8.76 -17.88 6.93
C GLU A 181 -7.91 -17.09 7.93
N LYS A 182 -7.35 -15.94 7.52
CA LYS A 182 -6.56 -15.09 8.42
C LYS A 182 -7.36 -14.57 9.60
N TYR A 183 -8.58 -14.10 9.37
CA TYR A 183 -9.45 -13.63 10.45
C TYR A 183 -9.78 -14.73 11.46
N THR A 184 -9.87 -15.98 11.00
CA THR A 184 -10.15 -17.12 11.89
C THR A 184 -8.91 -17.63 12.64
N LYS A 185 -7.73 -17.59 12.02
CA LYS A 185 -6.53 -18.27 12.55
C LYS A 185 -5.53 -17.33 13.23
N ASP A 186 -5.51 -16.05 12.86
CA ASP A 186 -4.45 -15.12 13.23
C ASP A 186 -5.03 -13.94 14.05
N PRO A 187 -5.03 -14.04 15.40
CA PRO A 187 -5.53 -12.96 16.27
C PRO A 187 -4.70 -11.67 16.13
N THR A 188 -3.40 -11.80 15.85
CA THR A 188 -2.49 -10.67 15.62
C THR A 188 -2.87 -9.90 14.36
N TYR A 189 -3.23 -10.60 13.28
CA TYR A 189 -3.76 -9.97 12.07
C TYR A 189 -5.04 -9.18 12.38
N CYS A 190 -5.96 -9.75 13.17
CA CYS A 190 -7.19 -9.09 13.58
C CYS A 190 -6.92 -7.83 14.40
N LEU A 191 -6.07 -7.91 15.42
CA LEU A 191 -5.72 -6.77 16.27
C LEU A 191 -5.07 -5.64 15.45
N ARG A 192 -4.07 -5.96 14.63
CA ARG A 192 -3.40 -4.99 13.75
C ARG A 192 -4.39 -4.26 12.85
N ARG A 193 -5.33 -5.00 12.22
CA ARG A 193 -6.34 -4.39 11.34
C ARG A 193 -7.30 -3.47 12.10
N ARG A 194 -7.68 -3.82 13.32
CA ARG A 194 -8.52 -2.97 14.19
C ARG A 194 -7.79 -1.70 14.60
N LEU A 195 -6.58 -1.83 15.14
CA LEU A 195 -5.77 -0.69 15.56
C LEU A 195 -5.53 0.29 14.40
N GLN A 196 -5.17 -0.22 13.22
CA GLN A 196 -5.02 0.62 12.02
C GLN A 196 -6.30 1.41 11.70
N ARG A 197 -7.48 0.78 11.82
CA ARG A 197 -8.76 1.44 11.58
C ARG A 197 -9.06 2.49 12.65
N TRP A 198 -8.88 2.15 13.93
CA TRP A 198 -9.13 3.08 15.04
C TRP A 198 -8.22 4.30 14.95
N VAL A 199 -6.93 4.11 14.71
CA VAL A 199 -5.95 5.19 14.54
C VAL A 199 -6.30 6.07 13.33
N ALA A 200 -6.75 5.48 12.21
CA ALA A 200 -7.10 6.26 11.02
C ALA A 200 -8.36 7.13 11.18
N HIS A 201 -9.32 6.73 12.02
CA HIS A 201 -10.59 7.45 12.19
C HIS A 201 -10.65 8.28 13.47
N HIS A 202 -9.86 7.95 14.49
CA HIS A 202 -9.96 8.49 15.83
C HIS A 202 -8.58 8.74 16.44
N LEU A 203 -7.68 9.38 15.68
CA LEU A 203 -6.30 9.61 16.10
C LEU A 203 -6.21 10.34 17.45
N ASP A 204 -6.99 11.40 17.65
CA ASP A 204 -6.93 12.22 18.89
C ASP A 204 -7.29 11.40 20.12
N PHE A 205 -8.34 10.58 20.02
CA PHE A 205 -8.73 9.65 21.07
C PHE A 205 -7.66 8.58 21.29
N MET A 206 -7.14 8.00 20.22
CA MET A 206 -6.13 6.95 20.34
C MET A 206 -4.83 7.49 20.94
N SER A 207 -4.45 8.73 20.62
CA SER A 207 -3.20 9.35 21.11
C SER A 207 -3.26 9.74 22.58
N SER A 208 -4.46 9.95 23.14
CA SER A 208 -4.64 10.28 24.56
C SER A 208 -4.62 9.05 25.49
N LEU A 209 -4.68 7.84 24.94
CA LEU A 209 -4.65 6.61 25.74
C LEU A 209 -3.26 6.35 26.36
N PRO A 210 -3.20 5.69 27.53
CA PRO A 210 -1.94 5.38 28.21
C PRO A 210 -1.22 4.20 27.56
N TRP A 211 -0.52 4.45 26.45
CA TRP A 211 0.26 3.41 25.77
C TRP A 211 1.50 3.01 26.56
N LYS A 212 1.84 1.72 26.48
CA LYS A 212 2.96 1.12 27.22
C LYS A 212 4.31 1.46 26.61
N THR A 213 4.46 1.24 25.30
CA THR A 213 5.76 1.26 24.61
C THR A 213 5.80 2.22 23.42
N HIS A 214 4.67 2.43 22.72
CA HIS A 214 4.62 3.24 21.50
C HIS A 214 3.42 4.18 21.48
N ARG A 215 3.53 5.31 20.78
CA ARG A 215 2.39 6.19 20.47
C ARG A 215 1.90 5.94 19.03
N PRO A 216 0.57 5.97 18.80
CA PRO A 216 0.02 5.86 17.46
C PRO A 216 0.33 7.13 16.66
N LEU A 217 0.58 6.94 15.37
CA LEU A 217 0.86 8.01 14.42
C LEU A 217 0.02 7.81 13.15
N TYR A 218 -0.58 8.88 12.64
CA TYR A 218 -1.34 8.86 11.40
C TYR A 218 -1.10 10.12 10.57
N TYR A 219 -0.93 9.92 9.27
CA TYR A 219 -0.76 10.95 8.27
C TYR A 219 -1.89 10.87 7.22
N PRO A 220 -2.39 12.03 6.75
CA PRO A 220 -3.38 12.06 5.66
C PRO A 220 -2.80 11.49 4.35
N GLU A 221 -1.52 11.79 4.10
CA GLU A 221 -0.76 11.29 2.97
C GLU A 221 0.14 10.11 3.38
N LYS A 222 0.60 9.33 2.40
CA LYS A 222 1.52 8.23 2.70
C LYS A 222 2.91 8.80 2.92
N VAL A 223 3.49 8.56 4.08
CA VAL A 223 4.85 9.00 4.43
C VAL A 223 5.76 7.79 4.48
N ARG A 224 7.00 7.94 3.99
CA ARG A 224 7.99 6.89 4.11
C ARG A 224 8.73 7.02 5.43
N HIS A 225 8.78 5.92 6.17
CA HIS A 225 9.57 5.79 7.38
C HIS A 225 10.40 4.52 7.30
N PHE A 226 11.59 4.59 7.86
CA PHE A 226 12.41 3.42 8.14
C PHE A 226 11.86 2.71 9.38
N CYS A 227 11.47 1.44 9.25
CA CYS A 227 10.98 0.65 10.37
C CYS A 227 12.13 -0.03 11.09
N GLN A 228 12.28 0.23 12.39
CA GLN A 228 13.32 -0.37 13.22
C GLN A 228 13.12 -1.89 13.42
N GLY A 229 11.86 -2.35 13.52
CA GLY A 229 11.56 -3.76 13.73
C GLY A 229 11.81 -4.66 12.51
N CYS A 230 11.67 -4.16 11.27
CA CYS A 230 11.94 -4.95 10.06
C CYS A 230 13.13 -4.45 9.24
N ASN A 231 13.88 -3.46 9.73
CA ASN A 231 15.02 -2.83 9.06
C ASN A 231 14.74 -2.48 7.59
N GLY A 232 13.58 -1.89 7.34
CA GLY A 232 13.12 -1.66 5.96
C GLY A 232 12.19 -0.47 5.82
N GLU A 233 12.28 0.17 4.66
CA GLU A 233 11.41 1.24 4.23
C GLU A 233 10.35 0.71 3.24
N ARG A 234 9.11 1.17 3.38
CA ARG A 234 8.05 0.85 2.41
C ARG A 234 8.10 1.87 1.27
N LEU A 235 8.37 1.41 0.04
CA LEU A 235 8.48 2.26 -1.15
C LEU A 235 7.25 3.16 -1.38
N ASP A 236 6.05 2.67 -1.09
CA ASP A 236 4.81 3.46 -1.25
C ASP A 236 4.47 4.33 -0.02
N GLY A 237 5.29 4.26 1.04
CA GLY A 237 4.98 4.83 2.35
C GLY A 237 3.83 4.13 3.06
N LEU A 238 3.57 4.57 4.29
CA LEU A 238 2.43 4.15 5.12
C LEU A 238 1.71 5.39 5.64
N ARG A 239 0.40 5.29 5.82
CA ARG A 239 -0.38 6.35 6.48
C ARG A 239 -0.35 6.25 7.99
N SER A 240 -0.23 5.03 8.54
CA SER A 240 -0.18 4.81 9.98
C SER A 240 1.09 4.10 10.38
N GLY A 241 1.54 4.39 11.60
CA GLY A 241 2.60 3.66 12.26
C GLY A 241 2.65 3.95 13.74
N TRP A 242 3.77 3.58 14.35
CA TRP A 242 3.96 3.60 15.79
C TRP A 242 5.32 4.20 16.09
N VAL A 243 5.36 5.18 16.97
CA VAL A 243 6.61 5.82 17.42
C VAL A 243 6.94 5.29 18.80
N ARG A 244 8.16 4.80 18.99
CA ARG A 244 8.61 4.32 20.30
C ARG A 244 8.76 5.46 21.28
N LEU A 245 8.31 5.23 22.52
CA LEU A 245 8.39 6.22 23.60
C LEU A 245 9.82 6.50 24.08
N ASP A 246 10.73 5.54 23.94
CA ASP A 246 12.11 5.59 24.45
C ASP A 246 13.10 6.22 23.47
N GLN A 247 12.97 5.93 22.17
CA GLN A 247 13.99 6.25 21.17
C GLN A 247 13.49 7.13 20.00
N ASP A 248 12.23 7.56 20.02
CA ASP A 248 11.57 8.30 18.91
C ASP A 248 11.74 7.61 17.54
N THR A 249 11.96 6.29 17.54
CA THR A 249 12.10 5.47 16.34
C THR A 249 10.74 4.97 15.87
N TYR A 250 10.62 4.73 14.57
CA TYR A 250 9.39 4.28 13.95
C TYR A 250 9.31 2.76 13.81
N ASP A 251 8.14 2.20 14.13
CA ASP A 251 7.77 0.83 13.83
C ASP A 251 6.51 0.75 12.96
N CYS A 252 6.58 -0.13 11.95
CA CYS A 252 5.44 -0.38 11.09
C CYS A 252 4.36 -1.15 11.87
N PRO A 253 3.08 -1.06 11.47
CA PRO A 253 1.99 -1.76 12.17
C PRO A 253 2.15 -3.28 12.26
N SER A 254 2.99 -3.88 11.40
CA SER A 254 3.25 -5.32 11.45
C SER A 254 4.29 -5.70 12.51
N CYS A 255 5.27 -4.84 12.76
CA CYS A 255 6.30 -5.05 13.77
C CYS A 255 5.77 -4.71 15.16
N TYR A 256 4.97 -3.64 15.27
CA TYR A 256 4.40 -3.22 16.55
C TYR A 256 3.48 -4.30 17.17
N VAL A 257 2.61 -4.92 16.38
CA VAL A 257 1.61 -5.89 16.87
C VAL A 257 2.17 -7.32 16.92
N GLN A 258 3.48 -7.51 17.07
CA GLN A 258 4.04 -8.86 17.23
C GLN A 258 3.60 -9.49 18.56
N ASP A 259 3.48 -8.67 19.60
CA ASP A 259 2.92 -9.05 20.89
C ASP A 259 1.58 -8.33 21.09
N ASN A 260 0.48 -9.08 21.16
CA ASN A 260 -0.86 -8.53 21.26
C ASN A 260 -1.11 -7.81 22.59
N ASP A 261 -0.53 -8.31 23.68
CA ASP A 261 -0.77 -7.79 25.04
C ASP A 261 0.04 -6.51 25.27
N ALA A 262 1.25 -6.45 24.73
CA ALA A 262 2.07 -5.24 24.72
C ALA A 262 1.52 -4.17 23.75
N ALA A 263 0.85 -4.58 22.68
CA ALA A 263 0.32 -3.68 21.66
C ALA A 263 -0.96 -2.92 22.07
N MET A 264 -1.59 -3.27 23.19
CA MET A 264 -2.76 -2.57 23.72
C MET A 264 -2.38 -1.53 24.79
N PRO A 265 -3.12 -0.40 24.88
CA PRO A 265 -2.94 0.54 25.97
C PRO A 265 -3.17 -0.11 27.34
N LYS A 266 -2.50 0.41 28.37
CA LYS A 266 -2.59 -0.13 29.72
C LYS A 266 -4.03 -0.08 30.23
N GLY A 267 -4.59 -1.22 30.62
CA GLY A 267 -5.97 -1.34 31.12
C GLY A 267 -7.05 -1.57 30.04
N TYR A 268 -6.63 -1.77 28.78
CA TYR A 268 -7.49 -2.03 27.62
C TYR A 268 -7.16 -3.37 26.92
N GLU A 269 -6.37 -4.25 27.54
CA GLU A 269 -5.81 -5.46 26.92
C GLU A 269 -6.89 -6.44 26.42
N ALA A 270 -7.99 -6.60 27.18
CA ALA A 270 -9.08 -7.50 26.82
C ALA A 270 -10.02 -6.96 25.73
N ILE A 271 -9.83 -5.72 25.28
CA ILE A 271 -10.81 -5.03 24.45
C ILE A 271 -10.68 -5.38 22.98
N THR A 272 -11.81 -5.77 22.40
CA THR A 272 -11.85 -6.24 21.02
C THR A 272 -12.66 -5.34 20.09
N THR A 273 -13.58 -4.53 20.62
CA THR A 273 -14.44 -3.66 19.83
C THR A 273 -14.24 -2.19 20.19
N TRP A 274 -14.58 -1.30 19.25
CA TRP A 274 -14.51 0.15 19.47
C TRP A 274 -15.49 0.62 20.56
N LYS A 275 -16.67 -0.02 20.63
CA LYS A 275 -17.69 0.31 21.64
C LYS A 275 -17.16 0.01 23.04
N ASP A 276 -16.54 -1.15 23.22
CA ASP A 276 -15.95 -1.55 24.50
C ASP A 276 -14.76 -0.65 24.87
N LEU A 277 -13.99 -0.20 23.87
CA LEU A 277 -12.89 0.77 24.09
C LEU A 277 -13.41 2.09 24.66
N ILE A 278 -14.48 2.64 24.09
CA ILE A 278 -15.13 3.86 24.59
C ILE A 278 -15.74 3.64 25.97
N ALA A 279 -16.45 2.52 26.16
CA ALA A 279 -17.06 2.19 27.45
C ALA A 279 -16.01 2.10 28.55
N ARG A 280 -14.91 1.39 28.29
CA ARG A 280 -13.79 1.28 29.22
C ARG A 280 -13.14 2.62 29.53
N ASN A 281 -12.97 3.46 28.52
CA ASN A 281 -12.41 4.80 28.73
C ASN A 281 -13.27 5.61 29.69
N LYS A 282 -14.60 5.58 29.51
CA LYS A 282 -15.55 6.25 30.41
C LYS A 282 -15.47 5.74 31.84
N GLU A 283 -15.37 4.41 32.02
CA GLU A 283 -15.17 3.80 33.35
C GLU A 283 -13.90 4.33 34.01
N LEU A 284 -12.77 4.30 33.31
CA LEU A 284 -11.47 4.73 33.85
C LEU A 284 -11.43 6.23 34.15
N THR A 285 -11.98 7.08 33.27
CA THR A 285 -12.07 8.52 33.52
C THR A 285 -13.04 8.85 34.66
N GLY A 286 -14.15 8.11 34.76
CA GLY A 286 -15.13 8.29 35.83
C GLY A 286 -14.60 7.85 37.19
N LEU A 287 -13.77 6.80 37.24
CA LEU A 287 -13.07 6.37 38.45
C LEU A 287 -11.99 7.37 38.86
N ALA A 288 -11.23 7.92 37.91
CA ALA A 288 -10.24 8.96 38.19
C ALA A 288 -10.88 10.21 38.82
N ALA A 289 -12.04 10.64 38.33
CA ALA A 289 -12.78 11.77 38.89
C ALA A 289 -13.28 11.50 40.33
N LYS A 290 -13.68 10.26 40.64
CA LYS A 290 -14.15 9.87 41.99
C LYS A 290 -13.00 9.67 42.99
N GLY A 291 -11.81 9.30 42.52
CA GLY A 291 -10.62 9.13 43.37
C GLY A 291 -10.02 10.46 43.85
N GLN A 292 -10.22 11.56 43.11
CA GLN A 292 -9.72 12.90 43.46
C GLN A 292 -10.62 13.64 44.47
N SER A 293 -11.81 13.13 44.78
CA SER A 293 -12.76 13.78 45.70
C SER A 293 -12.73 13.22 47.13
N ARG A 294 -11.71 12.44 47.51
CA ARG A 294 -11.58 11.92 48.88
C ARG A 294 -10.34 12.54 49.55
N PRO A 295 -10.51 13.56 50.41
CA PRO A 295 -9.42 14.13 51.21
C PRO A 295 -8.90 13.14 52.25
#